data_AF-A0A8C4ZPS8-F1
#
_entry.id   AF-A0A8C4ZPS8-F1
#
_cell.length_a   1.000
_cell.length_b   1.000
_cell.length_c   1.000
_cell.angle_alpha   90.00
_cell.angle_beta   90.00
_cell.angle_gamma   90.00
#
_symmetry.space_group_name_H-M   'P 1'
#
loop_
_entity.id
_entity.type
_entity.pdbx_description
1 polymer ?
#
loop_
_entity_poly.entity_id
_entity_poly.type
_entity_poly.pdbx_seq_one_letter_code
_entity_poly.pdbx_strand_id
1 'polypeptide(L)'
;MRTNLDVFEEQARRASQQGVQILVFPEDGIHGFNFSRSSISSYLETVPDPRLESWNPCTQPGRYNNTDVLQRLSCMARCYSLYLVANMASLQPCPASTDPPTCPPDGRWQFNTDVVFSSDGQLVARYHKQNLYFEKAFDVPPSPELITFDTPFAGRFGVLTCFDLMFREPAVGLVERGVRQLVYPTAWMNQLPLLAAAQFQRAFSLGAGVTVLAANVRSDVLGMTGSGIFTPASALAHHHSFQGQPEEGRLLVARVPVLDPLWSGAEEEAAGGEVEDVGGDGSFWSVVESRHCKQEENNCLDSMASTPSPSPRPVTSSSPTFHSSMMYDLFTFARLPAVKGQLRVCQGTLCCYLQYRRSQPGGGELYALGAFAGTHTVNGRYALQVCALVRCAGQKATSCGQEVVEAESKMDFVLSGRFETPHVYPSLVVSGVKLEQPRHLDIKPTGTVTMAHSNMAAGLVTACLYGRMYHLDRV
;
A
#
# COMPACT_ATOMS: atom_id res chain seq x y z
N MET A 1 12.30 25.84 9.41
CA MET A 1 12.91 24.49 9.49
C MET A 1 13.41 24.13 10.89
N ARG A 2 14.15 25.01 11.60
CA ARG A 2 14.72 24.69 12.94
C ARG A 2 13.74 24.06 13.93
N THR A 3 12.56 24.66 14.11
CA THR A 3 11.52 24.17 15.04
C THR A 3 11.09 22.72 14.75
N ASN A 4 10.91 22.36 13.48
CA ASN A 4 10.55 20.99 13.09
C ASN A 4 11.72 20.03 13.31
N LEU A 5 12.95 20.47 13.03
CA LEU A 5 14.15 19.68 13.31
C LEU A 5 14.37 19.45 14.82
N ASP A 6 13.96 20.37 15.69
CA ASP A 6 13.98 20.18 17.15
C ASP A 6 13.04 19.01 17.55
N VAL A 7 11.86 18.92 16.92
CA VAL A 7 10.92 17.81 17.13
C VAL A 7 11.50 16.50 16.63
N PHE A 8 12.13 16.50 15.44
CA PHE A 8 12.78 15.31 14.88
C PHE A 8 13.88 14.80 15.81
N GLU A 9 14.70 15.71 16.35
CA GLU A 9 15.79 15.36 17.25
C GLU A 9 15.29 14.70 18.53
N GLU A 10 14.20 15.21 19.10
CA GLU A 10 13.55 14.61 20.26
C GLU A 10 13.00 13.21 19.95
N GLN A 11 12.42 12.99 18.76
CA GLN A 11 11.96 11.65 18.36
C GLN A 11 13.14 10.69 18.11
N ALA A 12 14.23 11.17 17.50
CA ALA A 12 15.44 10.37 17.30
C ALA A 12 16.06 9.94 18.63
N ARG A 13 16.10 10.84 19.61
CA ARG A 13 16.52 10.54 20.98
C ARG A 13 15.66 9.44 21.60
N ARG A 14 14.33 9.56 21.52
CA ARG A 14 13.38 8.56 22.05
C ARG A 14 13.47 7.22 21.33
N ALA A 15 13.71 7.22 20.03
CA ALA A 15 13.88 6.02 19.22
C ALA A 15 15.19 5.29 19.60
N SER A 16 16.29 6.03 19.77
CA SER A 16 17.58 5.49 20.21
C SER A 16 17.51 4.84 21.60
N GLN A 17 16.78 5.46 22.54
CA GLN A 17 16.51 4.89 23.86
C GLN A 17 15.76 3.54 23.81
N GLN A 18 15.09 3.24 22.70
CA GLN A 18 14.38 1.98 22.45
C GLN A 18 15.17 1.01 21.54
N GLY A 19 16.42 1.32 21.19
CA GLY A 19 17.26 0.47 20.34
C GLY A 19 16.85 0.44 18.87
N VAL A 20 16.20 1.50 18.38
CA VAL A 20 15.79 1.63 16.98
C VAL A 20 17.01 1.73 16.05
N GLN A 21 17.05 0.90 15.01
CA GLN A 21 18.15 0.84 14.05
C GLN A 21 17.94 1.77 12.84
N ILE A 22 16.69 2.04 12.48
CA ILE A 22 16.30 2.96 11.40
C ILE A 22 15.04 3.74 11.77
N LEU A 23 15.05 5.05 11.54
CA LEU A 23 13.94 5.98 11.79
C LEU A 23 13.57 6.72 10.51
N VAL A 24 12.28 6.77 10.19
CA VAL A 24 11.74 7.45 9.01
C VAL A 24 10.87 8.62 9.43
N PHE A 25 11.13 9.79 8.87
CA PHE A 25 10.31 10.99 9.04
C PHE A 25 9.42 11.26 7.82
N PRO A 26 8.32 12.01 7.99
CA PRO A 26 7.38 12.28 6.90
C PRO A 26 7.94 13.17 5.78
N GLU A 27 7.31 13.07 4.62
CA GLU A 27 7.45 14.03 3.52
C GLU A 27 7.00 15.43 3.98
N ASP A 28 7.68 16.48 3.51
CA ASP A 28 7.40 17.87 3.85
C ASP A 28 7.43 18.19 5.36
N GLY A 29 7.86 17.26 6.22
CA GLY A 29 7.84 17.42 7.67
C GLY A 29 8.76 18.53 8.20
N ILE A 30 9.73 18.98 7.40
CA ILE A 30 10.71 20.02 7.78
C ILE A 30 10.21 21.42 7.41
N HIS A 31 9.58 21.58 6.24
CA HIS A 31 9.23 22.89 5.67
C HIS A 31 7.73 23.10 5.39
N GLY A 32 6.91 22.05 5.42
CA GLY A 32 5.49 22.10 5.12
C GLY A 32 5.20 22.26 3.63
N PHE A 33 4.01 22.76 3.32
CA PHE A 33 3.41 22.74 1.98
C PHE A 33 3.20 24.13 1.38
N ASN A 34 2.66 24.14 0.15
CA ASN A 34 2.12 25.31 -0.54
C ASN A 34 3.17 26.39 -0.90
N PHE A 35 4.23 25.93 -1.57
CA PHE A 35 5.24 26.82 -2.11
C PHE A 35 5.10 27.02 -3.62
N SER A 36 5.57 28.17 -4.09
CA SER A 36 5.97 28.37 -5.49
C SER A 36 7.47 28.12 -5.63
N ARG A 37 7.97 28.05 -6.87
CA ARG A 37 9.41 27.95 -7.12
C ARG A 37 10.23 29.05 -6.43
N SER A 38 9.68 30.27 -6.36
CA SER A 38 10.35 31.39 -5.71
C SER A 38 10.24 31.34 -4.20
N SER A 39 9.07 31.01 -3.63
CA SER A 39 8.88 31.05 -2.18
C SER A 39 9.56 29.90 -1.44
N ILE A 40 9.84 28.77 -2.10
CA ILE A 40 10.61 27.67 -1.51
C ILE A 40 12.12 27.95 -1.46
N SER A 41 12.62 28.95 -2.20
CA SER A 41 14.05 29.08 -2.49
C SER A 41 14.96 29.15 -1.26
N SER A 42 14.51 29.76 -0.16
CA SER A 42 15.26 29.85 1.09
C SER A 42 15.27 28.57 1.93
N TYR A 43 14.56 27.53 1.51
CA TYR A 43 14.49 26.22 2.15
C TYR A 43 15.34 25.16 1.44
N LEU A 44 15.90 25.50 0.27
CA LEU A 44 16.64 24.57 -0.58
C LEU A 44 18.10 24.47 -0.15
N GLU A 45 18.62 23.23 -0.12
CA GLU A 45 20.06 22.95 -0.03
C GLU A 45 20.51 22.13 -1.25
N THR A 46 21.79 22.23 -1.61
CA THR A 46 22.35 21.32 -2.63
C THR A 46 22.69 19.99 -1.97
N VAL A 47 22.06 18.92 -2.41
CA VAL A 47 22.34 17.56 -1.92
C VAL A 47 23.22 16.84 -2.95
N PRO A 48 24.50 16.55 -2.66
CA PRO A 48 25.36 15.83 -3.58
C PRO A 48 24.87 14.39 -3.82
N ASP A 49 25.34 13.77 -4.91
CA ASP A 49 25.00 12.38 -5.22
C ASP A 49 25.94 11.43 -4.45
N PRO A 50 25.44 10.65 -3.47
CA PRO A 50 26.28 9.76 -2.67
C PRO A 50 26.90 8.61 -3.49
N ARG A 51 26.44 8.37 -4.73
CA ARG A 51 27.06 7.40 -5.66
C ARG A 51 28.32 7.95 -6.33
N LEU A 52 28.45 9.28 -6.40
CA LEU A 52 29.58 9.96 -7.04
C LEU A 52 30.62 10.39 -6.00
N GLU A 53 30.20 10.67 -4.78
CA GLU A 53 31.10 11.10 -3.72
C GLU A 53 30.65 10.70 -2.32
N SER A 54 31.62 10.50 -1.42
CA SER A 54 31.37 10.29 -0.01
C SER A 54 31.49 11.61 0.75
N TRP A 55 30.44 11.94 1.51
CA TRP A 55 30.41 13.09 2.41
C TRP A 55 29.60 12.82 3.68
N ASN A 56 30.17 13.16 4.83
CA ASN A 56 29.52 13.13 6.13
C ASN A 56 29.32 14.58 6.62
N PRO A 57 28.11 15.15 6.49
CA PRO A 57 27.87 16.55 6.84
C PRO A 57 28.21 16.90 8.29
N CYS A 58 28.03 15.97 9.23
CA CYS A 58 28.31 16.21 10.64
C CYS A 58 29.80 16.39 10.94
N THR A 59 30.66 15.60 10.30
CA THR A 59 32.12 15.64 10.53
C THR A 59 32.84 16.58 9.56
N GLN A 60 32.23 16.90 8.42
CA GLN A 60 32.79 17.77 7.38
C GLN A 60 31.81 18.90 7.01
N PRO A 61 31.40 19.76 7.97
CA PRO A 61 30.37 20.78 7.72
C PRO A 61 30.83 21.88 6.75
N GLY A 62 32.14 22.11 6.62
CA GLY A 62 32.69 23.12 5.71
C GLY A 62 32.88 22.68 4.25
N ARG A 63 32.50 21.45 3.88
CA ARG A 63 32.69 20.94 2.51
C ARG A 63 31.76 21.61 1.49
N TYR A 64 30.52 21.87 1.90
CA TYR A 64 29.53 22.59 1.10
C TYR A 64 28.93 23.71 1.93
N ASN A 65 28.69 24.84 1.28
CA ASN A 65 28.02 25.98 1.90
C ASN A 65 26.50 25.76 1.94
N ASN A 66 25.82 26.37 2.92
CA ASN A 66 24.36 26.35 3.07
C ASN A 66 23.81 24.93 3.19
N THR A 67 24.32 24.17 4.15
CA THR A 67 23.95 22.76 4.40
C THR A 67 23.49 22.51 5.84
N ASP A 68 22.90 23.51 6.49
CA ASP A 68 22.48 23.48 7.89
C ASP A 68 21.52 22.32 8.21
N VAL A 69 20.57 22.03 7.32
CA VAL A 69 19.61 20.92 7.45
C VAL A 69 20.32 19.59 7.29
N LEU A 70 21.13 19.41 6.23
CA LEU A 70 21.91 18.20 6.02
C LEU A 70 22.89 17.92 7.17
N GLN A 71 23.57 18.95 7.67
CA GLN A 71 24.45 18.87 8.83
C GLN A 71 23.68 18.40 10.07
N ARG A 72 22.51 19.00 10.34
CA ARG A 72 21.72 18.65 11.52
C ARG A 72 21.17 17.23 11.47
N LEU A 73 20.65 16.80 10.31
CA LEU A 73 20.15 15.43 10.12
C LEU A 73 21.28 14.39 10.22
N SER A 74 22.44 14.67 9.61
CA SER A 74 23.65 13.86 9.72
C SER A 74 24.12 13.72 11.17
N CYS A 75 24.19 14.82 11.91
CA CYS A 75 24.57 14.78 13.31
C CYS A 75 23.54 14.06 14.17
N MET A 76 22.25 14.21 13.89
CA MET A 76 21.19 13.48 14.58
C MET A 76 21.36 11.97 14.41
N ALA A 77 21.56 11.48 13.18
CA ALA A 77 21.83 10.07 12.90
C ALA A 77 23.05 9.55 13.69
N ARG A 78 24.16 10.31 13.67
CA ARG A 78 25.40 9.97 14.37
C ARG A 78 25.26 9.95 15.89
N CYS A 79 24.70 11.02 16.47
CA CYS A 79 24.55 11.18 17.92
C CYS A 79 23.67 10.08 18.52
N TYR A 80 22.67 9.62 17.77
CA TYR A 80 21.71 8.61 18.22
C TYR A 80 21.98 7.22 17.66
N SER A 81 23.07 7.04 16.89
CA SER A 81 23.54 5.77 16.34
C SER A 81 22.46 4.97 15.60
N LEU A 82 21.69 5.66 14.75
CA LEU A 82 20.61 5.07 13.97
C LEU A 82 20.65 5.55 12.52
N TYR A 83 20.16 4.75 11.59
CA TYR A 83 19.89 5.22 10.23
C TYR A 83 18.72 6.20 10.26
N LEU A 84 18.86 7.34 9.60
CA LEU A 84 17.85 8.40 9.59
C LEU A 84 17.41 8.69 8.16
N VAL A 85 16.11 8.58 7.92
CA VAL A 85 15.47 8.95 6.65
C VAL A 85 14.63 10.19 6.87
N ALA A 86 14.84 11.20 6.05
CA ALA A 86 14.09 12.44 6.10
C ALA A 86 13.84 12.97 4.68
N ASN A 87 12.83 13.82 4.56
CA ASN A 87 12.47 14.49 3.33
C ASN A 87 12.76 15.98 3.44
N MET A 88 13.30 16.57 2.37
CA MET A 88 13.60 17.99 2.27
C MET A 88 13.53 18.51 0.83
N ALA A 89 13.38 19.82 0.69
CA ALA A 89 13.53 20.51 -0.57
C ALA A 89 15.02 20.63 -0.94
N SER A 90 15.40 20.21 -2.15
CA SER A 90 16.76 20.36 -2.66
C SER A 90 16.82 21.14 -3.96
N LEU A 91 18.01 21.66 -4.30
CA LEU A 91 18.28 22.23 -5.61
C LEU A 91 19.51 21.62 -6.27
N GLN A 92 19.52 21.64 -7.60
CA GLN A 92 20.72 21.41 -8.40
C GLN A 92 20.89 22.56 -9.40
N PRO A 93 22.00 23.32 -9.34
CA PRO A 93 22.30 24.30 -10.37
C PRO A 93 22.47 23.60 -11.72
N CYS A 94 21.91 24.18 -12.78
CA CYS A 94 22.11 23.66 -14.13
C CYS A 94 22.63 24.77 -15.05
N PRO A 95 23.64 24.48 -15.88
CA PRO A 95 24.09 25.45 -16.87
C PRO A 95 23.02 25.61 -17.96
N ALA A 96 22.79 26.84 -18.40
CA ALA A 96 21.86 27.16 -19.50
C ALA A 96 22.34 26.64 -20.88
N SER A 97 23.45 25.92 -20.95
CA SER A 97 24.24 25.67 -22.16
C SER A 97 23.87 24.39 -22.92
N THR A 98 22.64 23.89 -22.79
CA THR A 98 22.14 22.77 -23.62
C THR A 98 21.04 23.24 -24.55
N ASP A 99 20.97 22.67 -25.76
CA ASP A 99 19.95 23.00 -26.78
C ASP A 99 19.24 21.70 -27.22
N PRO A 100 17.94 21.51 -26.94
CA PRO A 100 17.08 22.42 -26.19
C PRO A 100 17.50 22.52 -24.70
N PRO A 101 17.29 23.68 -24.05
CA PRO A 101 17.63 23.86 -22.65
C PRO A 101 16.74 22.96 -21.80
N THR A 102 17.37 21.97 -21.19
CA THR A 102 16.71 21.12 -20.19
C THR A 102 16.54 21.85 -18.87
N CYS A 103 17.41 22.82 -18.58
CA CYS A 103 17.41 23.60 -17.36
C CYS A 103 16.21 24.56 -17.27
N PRO A 104 15.50 24.61 -16.13
CA PRO A 104 14.45 25.61 -15.90
C PRO A 104 14.94 27.06 -16.07
N PRO A 105 14.07 28.03 -16.43
CA PRO A 105 14.45 29.41 -16.72
C PRO A 105 15.15 30.15 -15.57
N ASP A 106 14.97 29.70 -14.33
CA ASP A 106 15.61 30.24 -13.13
C ASP A 106 16.99 29.61 -12.83
N GLY A 107 17.53 28.82 -13.77
CA GLY A 107 18.91 28.31 -13.75
C GLY A 107 19.15 27.15 -12.78
N ARG A 108 18.09 26.54 -12.26
CA ARG A 108 18.19 25.44 -11.29
C ARG A 108 17.04 24.47 -11.39
N TRP A 109 17.33 23.21 -11.11
CA TRP A 109 16.32 22.23 -10.75
C TRP A 109 15.99 22.33 -9.27
N GLN A 110 14.73 22.09 -8.91
CA GLN A 110 14.27 22.01 -7.53
C GLN A 110 13.52 20.70 -7.32
N PHE A 111 13.83 19.94 -6.29
CA PHE A 111 13.25 18.60 -6.09
C PHE A 111 12.71 18.41 -4.68
N ASN A 112 11.59 17.69 -4.59
CA ASN A 112 11.21 16.98 -3.37
C ASN A 112 12.19 15.82 -3.21
N THR A 113 12.93 15.79 -2.09
CA THR A 113 14.11 14.94 -1.96
C THR A 113 14.13 14.17 -0.65
N ASP A 114 14.13 12.85 -0.75
CA ASP A 114 14.46 11.99 0.38
C ASP A 114 15.97 11.86 0.52
N VAL A 115 16.47 12.01 1.73
CA VAL A 115 17.87 11.81 2.11
C VAL A 115 17.98 10.76 3.21
N VAL A 116 18.99 9.91 3.11
CA VAL A 116 19.26 8.86 4.09
C VAL A 116 20.66 9.01 4.64
N PHE A 117 20.75 9.03 5.97
CA PHE A 117 22.00 9.03 6.71
C PHE A 117 22.21 7.70 7.41
N SER A 118 23.44 7.18 7.30
CA SER A 118 23.92 6.04 8.06
C SER A 118 24.07 6.40 9.55
N SER A 119 24.18 5.39 10.43
CA SER A 119 24.35 5.57 11.88
C SER A 119 25.61 6.32 12.31
N ASP A 120 26.57 6.56 11.40
CA ASP A 120 27.76 7.40 11.62
C ASP A 120 27.60 8.85 11.11
N GLY A 121 26.45 9.16 10.50
CA GLY A 121 26.11 10.44 9.86
C GLY A 121 26.47 10.55 8.37
N GLN A 122 26.98 9.49 7.74
CA GLN A 122 27.30 9.50 6.31
C GLN A 122 26.03 9.60 5.46
N LEU A 123 25.98 10.50 4.46
CA LEU A 123 24.92 10.50 3.45
C LEU A 123 25.07 9.25 2.58
N VAL A 124 24.05 8.38 2.56
CA VAL A 124 24.09 7.08 1.85
C VAL A 124 23.04 6.94 0.74
N ALA A 125 22.00 7.77 0.74
CA ALA A 125 21.07 7.86 -0.38
C ALA A 125 20.50 9.27 -0.52
N ARG A 126 20.20 9.62 -1.77
CA ARG A 126 19.43 10.79 -2.20
C ARG A 126 18.47 10.31 -3.28
N TYR A 127 17.17 10.57 -3.10
CA TYR A 127 16.13 10.25 -4.05
C TYR A 127 15.30 11.49 -4.36
N HIS A 128 15.11 11.82 -5.63
CA HIS A 128 14.16 12.84 -6.04
C HIS A 128 12.82 12.22 -6.42
N LYS A 129 11.75 12.71 -5.82
CA LYS A 129 10.38 12.23 -6.06
C LYS A 129 10.01 12.30 -7.55
N GLN A 130 9.55 11.18 -8.09
CA GLN A 130 9.24 11.06 -9.52
C GLN A 130 7.81 11.54 -9.81
N ASN A 131 6.85 11.14 -9.00
CA ASN A 131 5.42 11.37 -9.26
C ASN A 131 4.90 12.48 -8.36
N LEU A 132 4.95 13.73 -8.84
CA LEU A 132 4.53 14.90 -8.06
C LEU A 132 3.00 14.96 -7.85
N TYR A 133 2.57 15.52 -6.71
CA TYR A 133 1.17 15.69 -6.33
C TYR A 133 0.91 17.10 -5.80
N PHE A 134 0.49 18.01 -6.69
CA PHE A 134 0.27 19.44 -6.40
C PHE A 134 1.51 20.23 -5.93
N GLU A 135 2.70 19.74 -6.24
CA GLU A 135 3.98 20.32 -5.83
C GLU A 135 4.55 21.30 -6.86
N LYS A 136 3.89 22.45 -7.04
CA LYS A 136 4.28 23.46 -8.05
C LYS A 136 5.70 24.04 -7.88
N ALA A 137 6.30 23.84 -6.72
CA ALA A 137 7.66 24.29 -6.43
C ALA A 137 8.74 23.33 -6.96
N PHE A 138 8.38 22.09 -7.30
CA PHE A 138 9.33 21.05 -7.66
C PHE A 138 9.22 20.63 -9.12
N ASP A 139 10.35 20.18 -9.65
CA ASP A 139 10.52 19.61 -10.96
C ASP A 139 10.45 18.09 -10.89
N VAL A 140 10.04 17.46 -11.99
CA VAL A 140 10.14 16.01 -12.16
C VAL A 140 11.57 15.68 -12.63
N PRO A 141 12.25 14.68 -12.04
CA PRO A 141 13.56 14.24 -12.51
C PRO A 141 13.52 13.85 -13.99
N PRO A 142 14.56 14.16 -14.79
CA PRO A 142 14.59 13.82 -16.22
C PRO A 142 14.46 12.33 -16.53
N SER A 143 14.82 11.47 -15.57
CA SER A 143 14.68 10.02 -15.65
C SER A 143 14.32 9.47 -14.27
N PRO A 144 13.46 8.43 -14.19
CA PRO A 144 13.14 7.78 -12.91
C PRO A 144 14.39 7.27 -12.19
N GLU A 145 14.50 7.64 -10.91
CA GLU A 145 15.60 7.24 -10.05
C GLU A 145 15.20 5.99 -9.24
N LEU A 146 15.93 4.88 -9.43
CA LEU A 146 15.76 3.66 -8.63
C LEU A 146 16.82 3.60 -7.54
N ILE A 147 16.58 4.34 -6.45
CA ILE A 147 17.54 4.55 -5.37
C ILE A 147 17.41 3.47 -4.30
N THR A 148 18.56 2.94 -3.91
CA THR A 148 18.67 1.95 -2.82
C THR A 148 19.87 2.28 -1.93
N PHE A 149 19.84 1.77 -0.70
CA PHE A 149 20.98 1.80 0.21
C PHE A 149 21.04 0.49 1.01
N ASP A 150 22.25 0.06 1.34
CA ASP A 150 22.49 -1.16 2.09
C ASP A 150 22.64 -0.86 3.60
N THR A 151 22.16 -1.78 4.42
CA THR A 151 22.21 -1.72 5.89
C THR A 151 22.83 -2.98 6.45
N PRO A 152 23.54 -2.90 7.59
CA PRO A 152 24.14 -4.08 8.21
C PRO A 152 23.12 -4.99 8.93
N PHE A 153 21.86 -4.56 9.08
CA PHE A 153 20.86 -5.25 9.89
C PHE A 153 19.67 -5.80 9.10
N ALA A 154 19.36 -5.25 7.92
CA ALA A 154 18.19 -5.67 7.15
C ALA A 154 18.42 -5.62 5.64
N GLY A 155 19.68 -5.69 5.19
CA GLY A 155 19.99 -5.74 3.77
C GLY A 155 19.65 -4.43 3.05
N ARG A 156 19.08 -4.55 1.85
CA ARG A 156 18.88 -3.44 0.91
C ARG A 156 17.50 -2.82 1.01
N PHE A 157 17.47 -1.54 1.30
CA PHE A 157 16.25 -0.74 1.26
C PHE A 157 16.13 0.02 -0.06
N GLY A 158 14.90 0.15 -0.55
CA GLY A 158 14.52 1.12 -1.57
C GLY A 158 13.91 2.37 -0.95
N VAL A 159 14.02 3.49 -1.67
CA VAL A 159 13.46 4.79 -1.29
C VAL A 159 12.39 5.18 -2.30
N LEU A 160 11.22 5.60 -1.82
CA LEU A 160 10.16 6.19 -2.63
C LEU A 160 9.32 7.15 -1.77
N THR A 161 8.63 8.10 -2.40
CA THR A 161 7.94 9.16 -1.67
C THR A 161 6.47 9.24 -2.08
N CYS A 162 5.56 9.10 -1.10
CA CYS A 162 4.14 9.41 -1.25
C CYS A 162 3.49 8.88 -2.56
N PHE A 163 3.08 9.78 -3.45
CA PHE A 163 2.31 9.43 -4.64
C PHE A 163 3.02 8.43 -5.58
N ASP A 164 4.34 8.26 -5.47
CA ASP A 164 5.11 7.20 -6.15
C ASP A 164 4.53 5.79 -5.95
N LEU A 165 3.91 5.51 -4.79
CA LEU A 165 3.31 4.21 -4.49
C LEU A 165 2.18 3.83 -5.47
N MET A 166 1.58 4.81 -6.15
CA MET A 166 0.51 4.63 -7.14
C MET A 166 1.02 4.30 -8.55
N PHE A 167 2.33 4.42 -8.81
CA PHE A 167 2.91 4.31 -10.15
C PHE A 167 3.92 3.17 -10.25
N ARG A 168 4.27 2.82 -11.49
CA ARG A 168 5.24 1.73 -11.74
C ARG A 168 6.63 2.14 -11.29
N GLU A 169 7.07 3.32 -11.70
CA GLU A 169 8.40 3.83 -11.35
C GLU A 169 8.29 4.91 -10.27
N PRO A 170 9.05 4.80 -9.16
CA PRO A 170 10.04 3.76 -8.87
C PRO A 170 9.49 2.49 -8.19
N ALA A 171 8.26 2.51 -7.67
CA ALA A 171 7.79 1.52 -6.70
C ALA A 171 7.89 0.05 -7.18
N VAL A 172 7.32 -0.26 -8.34
CA VAL A 172 7.38 -1.61 -8.93
C VAL A 172 8.77 -1.92 -9.46
N GLY A 173 9.45 -0.93 -10.06
CA GLY A 173 10.82 -1.09 -10.57
C GLY A 173 11.82 -1.51 -9.48
N LEU A 174 11.67 -1.01 -8.26
CA LEU A 174 12.47 -1.43 -7.09
C LEU A 174 12.17 -2.89 -6.71
N VAL A 175 10.89 -3.27 -6.63
CA VAL A 175 10.47 -4.64 -6.28
C VAL A 175 10.96 -5.66 -7.29
N GLU A 176 10.86 -5.35 -8.59
CA GLU A 176 11.37 -6.18 -9.69
C GLU A 176 12.89 -6.34 -9.65
N ARG A 177 13.62 -5.37 -9.08
CA ARG A 177 15.07 -5.45 -8.81
C ARG A 177 15.43 -6.19 -7.53
N GLY A 178 14.46 -6.86 -6.90
CA GLY A 178 14.70 -7.69 -5.70
C GLY A 178 14.67 -6.92 -4.38
N VAL A 179 14.32 -5.63 -4.38
CA VAL A 179 14.12 -4.89 -3.13
C VAL A 179 12.90 -5.45 -2.39
N ARG A 180 13.05 -5.71 -1.10
CA ARG A 180 11.98 -6.23 -0.23
C ARG A 180 11.72 -5.38 1.00
N GLN A 181 12.50 -4.33 1.23
CA GLN A 181 12.28 -3.35 2.29
C GLN A 181 12.23 -1.94 1.68
N LEU A 182 11.25 -1.14 2.07
CA LEU A 182 11.05 0.21 1.55
C LEU A 182 10.92 1.20 2.70
N VAL A 183 11.64 2.32 2.61
CA VAL A 183 11.38 3.51 3.44
C VAL A 183 10.49 4.46 2.65
N TYR A 184 9.46 4.97 3.30
CA TYR A 184 8.38 5.69 2.63
C TYR A 184 7.93 6.93 3.43
N PRO A 185 8.65 8.05 3.31
CA PRO A 185 8.15 9.36 3.69
C PRO A 185 6.92 9.72 2.87
N THR A 186 5.87 10.24 3.53
CA THR A 186 4.64 10.62 2.83
C THR A 186 3.89 11.75 3.53
N ALA A 187 3.17 12.55 2.75
CA ALA A 187 2.16 13.49 3.19
C ALA A 187 0.82 13.12 2.51
N TRP A 188 0.28 11.96 2.90
CA TRP A 188 -0.88 11.35 2.27
C TRP A 188 -2.19 11.89 2.84
N MET A 189 -3.03 12.44 1.96
CA MET A 189 -4.40 12.83 2.28
C MET A 189 -5.32 11.61 2.14
N ASN A 190 -6.00 11.24 3.22
CA ASN A 190 -6.89 10.09 3.20
C ASN A 190 -8.09 10.35 2.28
N GLN A 191 -8.43 9.36 1.46
CA GLN A 191 -9.64 9.40 0.66
C GLN A 191 -10.31 8.02 0.69
N LEU A 192 -11.38 7.93 1.47
CA LEU A 192 -12.13 6.68 1.66
C LEU A 192 -13.06 6.44 0.45
N PRO A 193 -13.43 5.17 0.17
CA PRO A 193 -13.11 3.96 0.94
C PRO A 193 -11.88 3.19 0.45
N LEU A 194 -11.12 3.68 -0.52
CA LEU A 194 -10.07 2.88 -1.19
C LEU A 194 -8.64 3.30 -0.85
N LEU A 195 -8.42 4.58 -0.54
CA LEU A 195 -7.09 5.19 -0.46
C LEU A 195 -6.87 5.92 0.88
N ALA A 196 -7.31 5.33 1.99
CA ALA A 196 -6.74 5.73 3.28
C ALA A 196 -5.25 5.31 3.32
N ALA A 197 -4.38 6.15 3.89
CA ALA A 197 -2.94 6.00 3.89
C ALA A 197 -2.52 4.61 4.40
N ALA A 198 -2.87 4.28 5.65
CA ALA A 198 -2.53 3.00 6.25
C ALA A 198 -3.17 1.80 5.50
N GLN A 199 -4.37 1.98 4.93
CA GLN A 199 -5.05 0.97 4.13
C GLN A 199 -4.25 0.62 2.88
N PHE A 200 -3.92 1.61 2.06
CA PHE A 200 -3.27 1.38 0.78
C PHE A 200 -1.79 0.99 0.95
N GLN A 201 -1.08 1.60 1.90
CA GLN A 201 0.30 1.24 2.23
C GLN A 201 0.39 -0.23 2.69
N ARG A 202 -0.55 -0.68 3.53
CA ARG A 202 -0.65 -2.10 3.94
C ARG A 202 -0.97 -3.01 2.76
N ALA A 203 -1.90 -2.59 1.89
CA ALA A 203 -2.31 -3.35 0.71
C ALA A 203 -1.15 -3.54 -0.27
N PHE A 204 -0.35 -2.48 -0.48
CA PHE A 204 0.87 -2.56 -1.27
C PHE A 204 1.87 -3.53 -0.67
N SER A 205 2.13 -3.43 0.64
CA SER A 205 3.01 -4.37 1.36
C SER A 205 2.59 -5.83 1.20
N LEU A 206 1.27 -6.12 1.30
CA LEU A 206 0.71 -7.46 1.11
C LEU A 206 0.85 -7.92 -0.34
N GLY A 207 0.37 -7.13 -1.30
CA GLY A 207 0.28 -7.52 -2.71
C GLY A 207 1.64 -7.56 -3.42
N ALA A 208 2.58 -6.69 -3.05
CA ALA A 208 3.92 -6.66 -3.62
C ALA A 208 4.94 -7.54 -2.87
N GLY A 209 4.56 -8.11 -1.72
CA GLY A 209 5.45 -8.97 -0.94
C GLY A 209 6.66 -8.21 -0.36
N VAL A 210 6.44 -6.98 0.12
CA VAL A 210 7.50 -6.13 0.68
C VAL A 210 7.16 -5.57 2.06
N THR A 211 8.19 -5.22 2.82
CA THR A 211 8.08 -4.41 4.03
C THR A 211 8.05 -2.92 3.65
N VAL A 212 7.13 -2.17 4.23
CA VAL A 212 7.00 -0.71 4.04
C VAL A 212 7.05 -0.01 5.40
N LEU A 213 8.03 0.89 5.57
CA LEU A 213 8.16 1.78 6.72
C LEU A 213 7.59 3.15 6.34
N ALA A 214 6.31 3.36 6.63
CA ALA A 214 5.55 4.53 6.22
C ALA A 214 5.45 5.58 7.33
N ALA A 215 5.97 6.77 7.07
CA ALA A 215 5.88 7.92 7.98
C ALA A 215 5.05 9.03 7.32
N ASN A 216 3.88 9.32 7.89
CA ASN A 216 2.94 10.28 7.35
C ASN A 216 2.87 11.56 8.20
N VAL A 217 2.56 12.68 7.55
CA VAL A 217 2.22 13.94 8.22
C VAL A 217 0.93 13.77 9.03
N ARG A 218 0.87 14.45 10.17
CA ARG A 218 -0.35 14.62 10.97
C ARG A 218 -0.93 16.00 10.69
N SER A 219 -2.10 16.07 10.07
CA SER A 219 -2.87 17.31 9.89
C SER A 219 -4.36 17.00 9.72
N ASP A 220 -5.21 17.48 10.63
CA ASP A 220 -6.67 17.28 10.51
C ASP A 220 -7.25 18.07 9.34
N VAL A 221 -6.76 19.29 9.14
CA VAL A 221 -7.24 20.21 8.08
C VAL A 221 -7.05 19.61 6.69
N LEU A 222 -5.97 18.86 6.48
CA LEU A 222 -5.65 18.21 5.21
C LEU A 222 -6.07 16.74 5.15
N GLY A 223 -6.71 16.20 6.20
CA GLY A 223 -7.05 14.78 6.26
C GLY A 223 -5.82 13.85 6.25
N MET A 224 -4.68 14.34 6.73
CA MET A 224 -3.41 13.60 6.76
C MET A 224 -3.25 12.91 8.12
N THR A 225 -3.37 11.59 8.09
CA THR A 225 -3.06 10.68 9.20
C THR A 225 -2.93 9.27 8.64
N GLY A 226 -2.30 8.35 9.37
CA GLY A 226 -1.99 7.01 8.88
C GLY A 226 -0.51 6.83 8.64
N SER A 227 0.22 6.45 9.68
CA SER A 227 1.60 5.94 9.60
C SER A 227 1.63 4.48 10.00
N GLY A 228 2.64 3.73 9.58
CA GLY A 228 2.77 2.34 10.01
C GLY A 228 4.00 1.60 9.52
N ILE A 229 4.18 0.41 10.10
CA ILE A 229 5.21 -0.56 9.81
C ILE A 229 4.49 -1.81 9.29
N PHE A 230 4.55 -2.00 7.98
CA PHE A 230 3.79 -3.04 7.29
C PHE A 230 4.72 -4.10 6.72
N THR A 231 4.37 -5.36 6.92
CA THR A 231 5.04 -6.54 6.34
C THR A 231 4.02 -7.32 5.52
N PRO A 232 4.43 -8.21 4.59
CA PRO A 232 3.48 -9.02 3.83
C PRO A 232 2.53 -9.82 4.72
N ALA A 233 3.01 -10.30 5.87
CA ALA A 233 2.22 -11.09 6.82
C ALA A 233 1.29 -10.24 7.70
N SER A 234 1.66 -9.01 8.06
CA SER A 234 0.92 -8.24 9.07
C SER A 234 1.22 -6.73 9.09
N ALA A 235 0.32 -5.95 9.69
CA ALA A 235 0.60 -4.58 10.14
C ALA A 235 1.16 -4.61 11.57
N LEU A 236 2.48 -4.54 11.74
CA LEU A 236 3.15 -4.69 13.04
C LEU A 236 2.85 -3.55 14.00
N ALA A 237 2.80 -2.33 13.47
CA ALA A 237 2.37 -1.14 14.17
C ALA A 237 1.74 -0.20 13.16
N HIS A 238 0.63 0.44 13.51
CA HIS A 238 0.04 1.49 12.69
C HIS A 238 -0.71 2.46 13.59
N HIS A 239 -0.87 3.69 13.12
CA HIS A 239 -1.64 4.71 13.80
C HIS A 239 -2.47 5.48 12.80
N HIS A 240 -3.76 5.57 13.11
CA HIS A 240 -4.73 6.42 12.43
C HIS A 240 -5.45 7.23 13.50
N SER A 241 -5.53 8.54 13.29
CA SER A 241 -6.22 9.46 14.20
C SER A 241 -7.71 9.53 13.84
N PHE A 242 -8.55 9.60 14.86
CA PHE A 242 -10.00 9.75 14.69
C PHE A 242 -10.46 11.19 14.91
N GLN A 243 -11.62 11.53 14.34
CA GLN A 243 -12.25 12.81 14.60
C GLN A 243 -12.48 13.00 16.11
N GLY A 244 -11.99 14.11 16.65
CA GLY A 244 -12.08 14.44 18.08
C GLY A 244 -10.86 14.02 18.91
N GLN A 245 -9.89 13.30 18.34
CA GLN A 245 -8.57 13.13 18.96
C GLN A 245 -7.69 14.37 18.74
N PRO A 246 -6.77 14.68 19.67
CA PRO A 246 -5.87 15.82 19.51
C PRO A 246 -4.93 15.61 18.30
N GLU A 247 -4.57 16.72 17.66
CA GLU A 247 -3.62 16.74 16.54
C GLU A 247 -2.18 16.61 17.07
N GLU A 248 -1.79 15.38 17.41
CA GLU A 248 -0.48 15.06 17.97
C GLU A 248 0.32 14.11 17.08
N GLY A 249 1.65 14.30 17.09
CA GLY A 249 2.59 13.37 16.44
C GLY A 249 2.69 12.04 17.18
N ARG A 250 3.09 10.97 16.47
CA ARG A 250 3.23 9.63 17.05
C ARG A 250 4.52 8.95 16.58
N LEU A 251 5.30 8.45 17.54
CA LEU A 251 6.41 7.52 17.28
C LEU A 251 5.89 6.08 17.33
N LEU A 252 6.14 5.32 16.26
CA LEU A 252 5.83 3.89 16.17
C LEU A 252 7.12 3.10 16.15
N VAL A 253 7.23 2.10 17.04
CA VAL A 253 8.41 1.24 17.15
C VAL A 253 7.95 -0.21 17.12
N ALA A 254 8.58 -1.01 16.27
CA ALA A 254 8.34 -2.45 16.19
C ALA A 254 9.61 -3.17 15.74
N ARG A 255 9.75 -4.45 16.12
CA ARG A 255 10.75 -5.34 15.55
C ARG A 255 10.22 -5.88 14.23
N VAL A 256 11.00 -5.73 13.16
CA VAL A 256 10.56 -6.04 11.80
C VAL A 256 11.35 -7.25 11.27
N PRO A 257 10.69 -8.30 10.77
CA PRO A 257 11.38 -9.40 10.10
C PRO A 257 12.04 -8.91 8.80
N VAL A 258 13.26 -9.36 8.57
CA VAL A 258 13.99 -9.08 7.32
C VAL A 258 13.48 -10.06 6.27
N LEU A 259 13.00 -9.54 5.15
CA LEU A 259 12.61 -10.36 4.01
C LEU A 259 13.84 -10.66 3.17
N ASP A 260 14.27 -11.92 3.14
CA ASP A 260 15.37 -12.36 2.29
C ASP A 260 14.91 -12.35 0.81
N PRO A 261 15.66 -11.74 -0.14
CA PRO A 261 15.35 -11.84 -1.56
C PRO A 261 15.30 -13.28 -2.10
N LEU A 262 15.91 -14.26 -1.42
CA LEU A 262 15.81 -15.69 -1.73
C LEU A 262 14.54 -16.37 -1.19
N TRP A 263 13.74 -15.69 -0.35
CA TRP A 263 12.52 -16.25 0.24
C TRP A 263 11.32 -16.09 -0.69
N SER A 264 11.38 -16.73 -1.86
CA SER A 264 10.18 -17.03 -2.65
C SER A 264 9.59 -18.35 -2.17
N GLY A 265 8.60 -18.30 -1.26
CA GLY A 265 7.63 -19.37 -1.05
C GLY A 265 8.17 -20.76 -0.69
N ALA A 266 8.71 -20.92 0.50
CA ALA A 266 8.79 -22.22 1.17
C ALA A 266 8.79 -22.00 2.69
N GLU A 267 7.70 -22.41 3.33
CA GLU A 267 7.62 -23.12 4.62
C GLU A 267 6.17 -23.15 5.08
N GLU A 268 5.40 -24.01 4.43
CA GLU A 268 4.34 -24.77 5.09
C GLU A 268 4.84 -26.23 5.12
N GLU A 269 5.84 -26.52 5.94
CA GLU A 269 6.25 -27.87 6.37
C GLU A 269 7.43 -27.79 7.36
N ALA A 270 7.13 -27.57 8.65
CA ALA A 270 8.01 -27.92 9.76
C ALA A 270 7.29 -27.74 11.11
N ALA A 271 6.29 -28.57 11.38
CA ALA A 271 5.86 -28.87 12.76
C ALA A 271 5.15 -30.24 12.80
N GLY A 272 5.78 -31.28 12.23
CA GLY A 272 5.45 -32.67 12.53
C GLY A 272 6.10 -33.06 13.86
N GLY A 273 5.50 -32.63 14.96
CA GLY A 273 5.79 -33.17 16.29
C GLY A 273 4.87 -34.37 16.55
N GLU A 274 5.48 -35.54 16.73
CA GLU A 274 4.81 -36.77 17.14
C GLU A 274 3.98 -36.54 18.41
N VAL A 275 2.67 -36.81 18.34
CA VAL A 275 1.82 -37.00 19.52
C VAL A 275 1.00 -38.26 19.29
N GLU A 276 1.15 -39.18 20.22
CA GLU A 276 0.48 -40.48 20.25
C GLU A 276 -1.05 -40.37 20.27
N ASP A 277 -1.64 -41.33 19.56
CA ASP A 277 -3.05 -41.54 19.33
C ASP A 277 -3.76 -42.07 20.59
N VAL A 278 -4.78 -41.36 21.08
CA VAL A 278 -5.83 -41.91 21.96
C VAL A 278 -7.16 -41.37 21.46
N GLY A 279 -8.00 -42.29 20.97
CA GLY A 279 -9.13 -41.99 20.10
C GLY A 279 -10.35 -41.33 20.75
N GLY A 280 -11.26 -40.88 19.89
CA GLY A 280 -12.57 -40.33 20.26
C GLY A 280 -13.28 -39.59 19.13
N ASP A 281 -14.01 -40.35 18.32
CA ASP A 281 -15.18 -40.07 17.45
C ASP A 281 -15.66 -38.62 17.17
N GLY A 282 -16.02 -38.35 15.90
CA GLY A 282 -16.72 -37.11 15.51
C GLY A 282 -16.62 -36.71 14.03
N SER A 283 -17.14 -37.55 13.13
CA SER A 283 -17.18 -37.39 11.67
C SER A 283 -17.83 -36.09 11.14
N PHE A 284 -17.19 -35.40 10.20
CA PHE A 284 -17.83 -34.87 8.99
C PHE A 284 -16.74 -34.46 7.98
N TRP A 285 -16.96 -34.74 6.69
CA TRP A 285 -16.06 -34.61 5.52
C TRP A 285 -15.26 -35.87 5.16
N SER A 286 -15.88 -36.75 4.37
CA SER A 286 -15.19 -37.64 3.44
C SER A 286 -15.91 -37.60 2.08
N VAL A 287 -15.20 -38.07 1.05
CA VAL A 287 -15.50 -38.05 -0.40
C VAL A 287 -15.02 -36.73 -1.04
N VAL A 288 -13.91 -36.71 -1.79
CA VAL A 288 -13.71 -37.42 -3.07
C VAL A 288 -12.27 -37.96 -3.21
N GLU A 289 -12.16 -39.25 -3.51
CA GLU A 289 -10.94 -39.97 -3.93
C GLU A 289 -10.39 -39.47 -5.27
N SER A 290 -9.06 -39.43 -5.32
CA SER A 290 -8.23 -39.35 -6.51
C SER A 290 -8.32 -40.66 -7.32
N ARG A 291 -8.47 -40.56 -8.65
CA ARG A 291 -8.15 -41.66 -9.57
C ARG A 291 -7.27 -41.17 -10.71
N HIS A 292 -6.05 -41.71 -10.71
CA HIS A 292 -5.13 -41.73 -11.84
C HIS A 292 -5.68 -42.66 -12.93
N CYS A 293 -5.61 -42.23 -14.19
CA CYS A 293 -5.84 -43.10 -15.34
C CYS A 293 -4.58 -43.91 -15.65
N LYS A 294 -4.73 -45.23 -15.80
CA LYS A 294 -3.85 -46.07 -16.63
C LYS A 294 -4.71 -46.81 -17.65
N GLN A 295 -4.30 -46.72 -18.92
CA GLN A 295 -4.82 -47.50 -20.04
C GLN A 295 -4.47 -48.98 -19.86
N GLU A 296 -5.41 -49.88 -20.17
CA GLU A 296 -5.22 -50.98 -21.14
C GLU A 296 -6.53 -51.79 -21.32
N GLU A 297 -6.56 -52.53 -22.42
CA GLU A 297 -7.69 -53.11 -23.16
C GLU A 297 -8.47 -54.24 -22.45
N ASN A 298 -9.80 -54.30 -22.66
CA ASN A 298 -10.53 -55.47 -23.21
C ASN A 298 -12.07 -55.34 -23.12
N ASN A 299 -12.71 -55.90 -24.15
CA ASN A 299 -14.15 -56.11 -24.42
C ASN A 299 -15.12 -56.18 -23.22
N CYS A 300 -16.31 -55.57 -23.37
CA CYS A 300 -17.57 -56.26 -23.72
C CYS A 300 -18.77 -55.29 -23.76
N LEU A 301 -19.64 -55.49 -24.76
CA LEU A 301 -20.99 -54.94 -24.84
C LEU A 301 -21.84 -55.39 -23.63
N ASP A 302 -22.71 -54.54 -23.09
CA ASP A 302 -24.15 -54.60 -23.41
C ASP A 302 -24.98 -53.49 -22.74
N SER A 303 -26.13 -53.25 -23.34
CA SER A 303 -27.11 -52.19 -23.12
C SER A 303 -27.80 -52.23 -21.75
N MET A 304 -28.07 -51.06 -21.13
CA MET A 304 -29.38 -50.74 -20.51
C MET A 304 -29.52 -49.22 -20.32
N ALA A 305 -30.64 -48.70 -20.82
CA ALA A 305 -31.07 -47.31 -20.68
C ALA A 305 -31.74 -47.07 -19.33
N SER A 306 -31.44 -45.93 -18.67
CA SER A 306 -32.35 -45.31 -17.71
C SER A 306 -31.95 -43.87 -17.36
N THR A 307 -32.80 -42.94 -17.82
CA THR A 307 -33.14 -41.60 -17.25
C THR A 307 -32.04 -40.54 -17.03
N PRO A 308 -32.20 -39.31 -17.59
CA PRO A 308 -31.31 -38.20 -17.31
C PRO A 308 -31.60 -37.61 -15.92
N SER A 309 -30.63 -37.69 -15.01
CA SER A 309 -30.57 -36.91 -13.78
C SER A 309 -30.51 -35.40 -14.11
N PRO A 310 -31.25 -34.54 -13.39
CA PRO A 310 -31.31 -33.12 -13.71
C PRO A 310 -29.95 -32.47 -13.44
N SER A 311 -29.36 -31.89 -14.48
CA SER A 311 -28.22 -30.98 -14.39
C SER A 311 -28.48 -29.90 -13.33
N PRO A 312 -27.50 -29.54 -12.47
CA PRO A 312 -27.66 -28.43 -11.55
C PRO A 312 -27.86 -27.14 -12.35
N ARG A 313 -29.03 -26.53 -12.21
CA ARG A 313 -29.33 -25.23 -12.81
C ARG A 313 -28.36 -24.18 -12.24
N PRO A 314 -27.69 -23.36 -13.07
CA PRO A 314 -26.98 -22.20 -12.55
C PRO A 314 -28.02 -21.22 -12.01
N VAL A 315 -28.13 -21.11 -10.68
CA VAL A 315 -29.00 -20.11 -10.05
C VAL A 315 -28.29 -18.77 -10.16
N THR A 316 -28.41 -18.11 -11.30
CA THR A 316 -28.03 -16.71 -11.48
C THR A 316 -29.10 -15.83 -10.82
N SER A 317 -29.02 -15.60 -9.51
CA SER A 317 -29.73 -14.48 -8.90
C SER A 317 -28.97 -13.18 -9.22
N SER A 318 -29.14 -12.63 -10.42
CA SER A 318 -28.57 -11.32 -10.74
C SER A 318 -29.38 -10.26 -10.01
N SER A 319 -28.89 -9.79 -8.86
CA SER A 319 -29.43 -8.57 -8.24
C SER A 319 -29.30 -7.41 -9.24
N PRO A 320 -30.30 -6.51 -9.33
CA PRO A 320 -30.25 -5.40 -10.27
C PRO A 320 -29.03 -4.53 -10.00
N THR A 321 -28.31 -4.20 -11.06
CA THR A 321 -27.13 -3.34 -11.00
C THR A 321 -27.50 -1.86 -11.04
N PHE A 322 -26.67 -1.02 -10.44
CA PHE A 322 -26.79 0.44 -10.50
C PHE A 322 -25.40 1.07 -10.61
N HIS A 323 -25.35 2.34 -10.99
CA HIS A 323 -24.11 3.10 -11.04
C HIS A 323 -24.03 4.08 -9.88
N SER A 324 -22.86 4.21 -9.30
CA SER A 324 -22.56 5.21 -8.28
C SER A 324 -21.09 5.62 -8.37
N SER A 325 -20.79 6.86 -7.97
CA SER A 325 -19.42 7.34 -7.94
C SER A 325 -18.72 6.85 -6.67
N MET A 326 -17.51 6.33 -6.82
CA MET A 326 -16.59 6.03 -5.74
C MET A 326 -15.22 6.55 -6.14
N MET A 327 -14.60 7.40 -5.32
CA MET A 327 -13.33 8.02 -5.68
C MET A 327 -13.37 8.76 -7.03
N TYR A 328 -14.48 9.45 -7.33
CA TYR A 328 -14.74 10.13 -8.63
C TYR A 328 -14.90 9.21 -9.85
N ASP A 329 -14.69 7.91 -9.70
CA ASP A 329 -14.88 6.94 -10.78
C ASP A 329 -16.29 6.37 -10.76
N LEU A 330 -16.86 6.10 -11.94
CA LEU A 330 -18.21 5.57 -12.07
C LEU A 330 -18.19 4.03 -12.03
N PHE A 331 -18.49 3.48 -10.86
CA PHE A 331 -18.53 2.04 -10.64
C PHE A 331 -19.89 1.45 -11.04
N THR A 332 -19.87 0.18 -11.48
CA THR A 332 -21.08 -0.66 -11.51
C THR A 332 -21.20 -1.40 -10.19
N PHE A 333 -22.32 -1.25 -9.51
CA PHE A 333 -22.62 -1.90 -8.22
C PHE A 333 -23.81 -2.85 -8.31
N ALA A 334 -23.84 -3.85 -7.43
CA ALA A 334 -25.05 -4.59 -7.08
C ALA A 334 -25.23 -4.65 -5.56
N ARG A 335 -26.45 -4.36 -5.10
CA ARG A 335 -26.79 -4.41 -3.68
C ARG A 335 -26.78 -5.86 -3.21
N LEU A 336 -26.32 -6.08 -1.99
CA LEU A 336 -26.46 -7.37 -1.30
C LEU A 336 -27.89 -7.49 -0.73
N PRO A 337 -28.75 -8.38 -1.27
CA PRO A 337 -30.18 -8.37 -0.98
C PRO A 337 -30.57 -9.09 0.32
N ALA A 338 -29.70 -9.96 0.85
CA ALA A 338 -30.02 -10.86 1.93
C ALA A 338 -28.88 -10.96 2.95
N VAL A 339 -29.10 -11.73 4.03
CA VAL A 339 -28.08 -12.00 5.06
C VAL A 339 -26.95 -12.86 4.51
N LYS A 340 -27.22 -13.74 3.57
CA LYS A 340 -26.23 -14.57 2.88
C LYS A 340 -26.54 -14.63 1.39
N GLY A 341 -25.52 -14.80 0.56
CA GLY A 341 -25.74 -14.96 -0.87
C GLY A 341 -24.46 -15.01 -1.68
N GLN A 342 -24.64 -15.12 -2.99
CA GLN A 342 -23.60 -14.99 -3.99
C GLN A 342 -23.97 -13.88 -4.96
N LEU A 343 -22.99 -13.09 -5.37
CA LEU A 343 -23.16 -11.99 -6.32
C LEU A 343 -22.05 -12.02 -7.36
N ARG A 344 -22.40 -11.51 -8.55
CA ARG A 344 -21.47 -11.23 -9.63
C ARG A 344 -21.79 -9.86 -10.20
N VAL A 345 -20.77 -9.03 -10.35
CA VAL A 345 -20.87 -7.69 -10.99
C VAL A 345 -19.72 -7.54 -11.95
N CYS A 346 -19.98 -7.01 -13.14
CA CYS A 346 -18.94 -6.80 -14.14
C CYS A 346 -18.97 -5.35 -14.65
N GLN A 347 -17.80 -4.83 -15.01
CA GLN A 347 -17.65 -3.58 -15.75
C GLN A 347 -16.45 -3.74 -16.70
N GLY A 348 -16.67 -3.50 -17.99
CA GLY A 348 -15.65 -3.76 -19.02
C GLY A 348 -15.21 -5.22 -19.02
N THR A 349 -13.90 -5.46 -18.95
CA THR A 349 -13.28 -6.79 -18.92
C THR A 349 -13.27 -7.43 -17.53
N LEU A 350 -13.51 -6.66 -16.46
CA LEU A 350 -13.47 -7.15 -15.08
C LEU A 350 -14.83 -7.69 -14.63
N CYS A 351 -14.83 -8.89 -14.07
CA CYS A 351 -15.96 -9.45 -13.30
C CYS A 351 -15.51 -9.77 -11.87
N CYS A 352 -16.25 -9.24 -10.91
CA CYS A 352 -16.08 -9.45 -9.48
C CYS A 352 -17.15 -10.41 -8.96
N TYR A 353 -16.73 -11.34 -8.11
CA TYR A 353 -17.55 -12.38 -7.52
C TYR A 353 -17.45 -12.28 -6.01
N LEU A 354 -18.58 -12.42 -5.34
CA LEU A 354 -18.67 -12.37 -3.89
C LEU A 354 -19.55 -13.51 -3.39
N GLN A 355 -19.05 -14.27 -2.43
CA GLN A 355 -19.86 -15.09 -1.54
C GLN A 355 -19.78 -14.49 -0.14
N TYR A 356 -20.92 -14.34 0.54
CA TYR A 356 -20.94 -13.68 1.84
C TYR A 356 -21.99 -14.24 2.80
N ARG A 357 -21.76 -14.02 4.09
CA ARG A 357 -22.70 -14.25 5.19
C ARG A 357 -22.53 -13.16 6.25
N ARG A 358 -23.63 -12.48 6.59
CA ARG A 358 -23.68 -11.43 7.60
C ARG A 358 -24.08 -11.98 8.95
N SER A 359 -23.57 -11.36 10.00
CA SER A 359 -23.74 -11.83 11.38
C SER A 359 -25.16 -11.63 11.90
N GLN A 360 -25.82 -10.50 11.63
CA GLN A 360 -27.27 -10.23 11.73
C GLN A 360 -27.62 -8.95 10.95
N PRO A 361 -28.87 -8.76 10.45
CA PRO A 361 -29.29 -7.57 9.68
C PRO A 361 -29.64 -6.33 10.53
N GLY A 362 -29.36 -6.33 11.83
CA GLY A 362 -29.67 -5.23 12.74
C GLY A 362 -28.80 -4.01 12.46
N GLY A 363 -29.41 -2.93 11.97
CA GLY A 363 -28.76 -1.63 11.72
C GLY A 363 -29.21 -0.95 10.42
N GLY A 364 -29.90 -1.68 9.54
CA GLY A 364 -30.31 -1.13 8.24
C GLY A 364 -29.14 -0.85 7.29
N GLU A 365 -27.90 -1.23 7.63
CA GLU A 365 -26.75 -0.93 6.81
C GLU A 365 -26.84 -1.55 5.41
N LEU A 366 -26.66 -0.69 4.40
CA LEU A 366 -26.66 -1.10 3.01
C LEU A 366 -25.22 -1.40 2.58
N TYR A 367 -25.03 -2.55 1.94
CA TYR A 367 -23.75 -2.92 1.33
C TYR A 367 -23.96 -3.23 -0.15
N ALA A 368 -22.91 -2.99 -0.92
CA ALA A 368 -22.87 -3.30 -2.35
C ALA A 368 -21.53 -3.92 -2.74
N LEU A 369 -21.58 -4.79 -3.75
CA LEU A 369 -20.40 -5.24 -4.49
C LEU A 369 -20.23 -4.33 -5.71
N GLY A 370 -19.07 -3.72 -5.86
CA GLY A 370 -18.69 -2.88 -6.98
C GLY A 370 -17.60 -3.51 -7.84
N ALA A 371 -17.69 -3.27 -9.14
CA ALA A 371 -16.62 -3.52 -10.10
C ALA A 371 -16.30 -2.21 -10.83
N PHE A 372 -15.02 -1.96 -11.12
CA PHE A 372 -14.55 -0.89 -12.00
C PHE A 372 -13.41 -1.38 -12.88
N ALA A 373 -13.44 -1.03 -14.15
CA ALA A 373 -12.35 -1.21 -15.09
C ALA A 373 -12.28 0.03 -15.99
N GLY A 374 -11.25 0.86 -15.81
CA GLY A 374 -11.17 2.15 -16.49
C GLY A 374 -9.96 2.98 -16.08
N THR A 375 -9.91 4.22 -16.54
CA THR A 375 -8.85 5.17 -16.21
C THR A 375 -9.37 6.23 -15.25
N HIS A 376 -8.75 6.30 -14.07
CA HIS A 376 -8.93 7.40 -13.13
C HIS A 376 -8.25 8.65 -13.67
N THR A 377 -8.86 9.82 -13.48
CA THR A 377 -8.38 11.10 -14.04
C THR A 377 -8.39 12.28 -13.08
N VAL A 378 -9.00 12.14 -11.89
CA VAL A 378 -9.11 13.24 -10.92
C VAL A 378 -7.86 13.27 -10.05
N ASN A 379 -7.17 14.40 -9.95
CA ASN A 379 -5.93 14.54 -9.16
C ASN A 379 -4.79 13.58 -9.54
N GLY A 380 -4.89 12.92 -10.70
CA GLY A 380 -3.91 11.96 -11.20
C GLY A 380 -4.50 11.15 -12.34
N ARG A 381 -3.64 10.57 -13.19
CA ARG A 381 -4.08 9.75 -14.32
C ARG A 381 -3.49 8.36 -14.24
N TYR A 382 -4.33 7.36 -14.03
CA TYR A 382 -3.88 5.98 -13.89
C TYR A 382 -4.99 4.96 -14.16
N ALA A 383 -4.65 3.82 -14.74
CA ALA A 383 -5.59 2.77 -15.14
C ALA A 383 -5.81 1.70 -14.05
N LEU A 384 -7.06 1.35 -13.80
CA LEU A 384 -7.49 0.52 -12.67
C LEU A 384 -8.39 -0.63 -13.09
N GLN A 385 -8.28 -1.73 -12.34
CA GLN A 385 -9.31 -2.75 -12.20
C GLN A 385 -9.58 -2.95 -10.71
N VAL A 386 -10.82 -2.76 -10.24
CA VAL A 386 -11.14 -2.78 -8.81
C VAL A 386 -12.37 -3.64 -8.55
N CYS A 387 -12.25 -4.57 -7.61
CA CYS A 387 -13.39 -5.25 -6.98
C CYS A 387 -13.51 -4.79 -5.52
N ALA A 388 -14.65 -4.23 -5.14
CA ALA A 388 -14.84 -3.69 -3.79
C ALA A 388 -16.19 -4.09 -3.20
N LEU A 389 -16.18 -4.68 -2.01
CA LEU A 389 -17.33 -4.82 -1.15
C LEU A 389 -17.34 -3.66 -0.17
N VAL A 390 -18.35 -2.80 -0.24
CA VAL A 390 -18.38 -1.55 0.53
C VAL A 390 -19.65 -1.41 1.36
N ARG A 391 -19.53 -0.80 2.54
CA ARG A 391 -20.65 -0.19 3.25
C ARG A 391 -21.02 1.12 2.55
N CYS A 392 -22.31 1.32 2.31
CA CYS A 392 -22.81 2.57 1.73
C CYS A 392 -23.10 3.57 2.86
N ALA A 393 -22.89 4.87 2.60
CA ALA A 393 -23.02 5.89 3.65
C ALA A 393 -24.47 6.06 4.15
N GLY A 394 -25.46 5.65 3.37
CA GLY A 394 -26.85 5.63 3.78
C GLY A 394 -27.67 4.53 3.11
N GLN A 395 -29.00 4.72 3.12
CA GLN A 395 -29.97 3.74 2.62
C GLN A 395 -30.16 3.79 1.09
N LYS A 396 -29.60 4.80 0.43
CA LYS A 396 -29.75 5.02 -1.02
C LYS A 396 -28.60 4.36 -1.78
N ALA A 397 -28.89 3.75 -2.92
CA ALA A 397 -27.87 3.14 -3.78
C ALA A 397 -26.77 4.15 -4.19
N THR A 398 -27.14 5.41 -4.42
CA THR A 398 -26.21 6.50 -4.76
C THR A 398 -25.24 6.89 -3.63
N SER A 399 -25.44 6.37 -2.41
CA SER A 399 -24.50 6.59 -1.29
C SER A 399 -23.40 5.54 -1.21
N CYS A 400 -23.46 4.50 -2.04
CA CYS A 400 -22.40 3.49 -2.15
C CYS A 400 -21.19 4.10 -2.86
N GLY A 401 -20.03 4.05 -2.23
CA GLY A 401 -18.82 4.71 -2.71
C GLY A 401 -18.49 6.04 -2.03
N GLN A 402 -19.41 6.58 -1.21
CA GLN A 402 -19.13 7.74 -0.35
C GLN A 402 -18.29 7.33 0.86
N GLU A 403 -17.66 8.32 1.51
CA GLU A 403 -16.80 8.09 2.67
C GLU A 403 -17.59 7.56 3.86
N VAL A 404 -17.05 6.51 4.48
CA VAL A 404 -17.63 5.83 5.62
C VAL A 404 -16.51 5.41 6.56
N VAL A 405 -16.61 5.79 7.83
CA VAL A 405 -15.62 5.45 8.87
C VAL A 405 -16.14 4.41 9.86
N GLU A 406 -17.45 4.35 10.09
CA GLU A 406 -18.08 3.41 11.03
C GLU A 406 -18.95 2.38 10.31
N ALA A 407 -18.97 1.16 10.86
CA ALA A 407 -19.78 0.04 10.40
C ALA A 407 -20.08 -0.92 11.56
N GLU A 408 -21.31 -1.40 11.63
CA GLU A 408 -21.76 -2.36 12.67
C GLU A 408 -21.76 -3.79 12.16
N SER A 409 -22.11 -4.00 10.89
CA SER A 409 -22.32 -5.33 10.33
C SER A 409 -21.00 -6.06 10.06
N LYS A 410 -20.73 -7.09 10.86
CA LYS A 410 -19.67 -8.08 10.60
C LYS A 410 -20.07 -9.02 9.46
N MET A 411 -19.12 -9.34 8.59
CA MET A 411 -19.36 -10.15 7.39
C MET A 411 -18.25 -11.18 7.15
N ASP A 412 -18.63 -12.45 7.05
CA ASP A 412 -17.76 -13.48 6.47
C ASP A 412 -17.88 -13.37 4.95
N PHE A 413 -16.76 -13.40 4.22
CA PHE A 413 -16.80 -13.27 2.78
C PHE A 413 -15.67 -14.01 2.06
N VAL A 414 -15.92 -14.30 0.78
CA VAL A 414 -14.95 -14.66 -0.24
C VAL A 414 -15.16 -13.70 -1.42
N LEU A 415 -14.21 -12.82 -1.66
CA LEU A 415 -14.20 -11.84 -2.75
C LEU A 415 -13.16 -12.28 -3.78
N SER A 416 -13.54 -12.37 -5.05
CA SER A 416 -12.60 -12.73 -6.11
C SER A 416 -12.86 -11.99 -7.41
N GLY A 417 -11.82 -11.81 -8.21
CA GLY A 417 -11.92 -11.25 -9.55
C GLY A 417 -10.83 -11.83 -10.46
N ARG A 418 -11.06 -11.79 -11.77
CA ARG A 418 -10.02 -12.10 -12.76
C ARG A 418 -9.46 -10.79 -13.29
N PHE A 419 -8.23 -10.48 -12.89
CA PHE A 419 -7.52 -9.26 -13.24
C PHE A 419 -6.62 -9.50 -14.45
N GLU A 420 -6.45 -8.46 -15.25
CA GLU A 420 -5.55 -8.42 -16.41
C GLU A 420 -4.16 -7.86 -16.04
N THR A 421 -3.89 -7.79 -14.73
CA THR A 421 -2.63 -7.35 -14.14
C THR A 421 -2.23 -8.29 -13.00
N PRO A 422 -0.92 -8.59 -12.83
CA PRO A 422 -0.43 -9.26 -11.64
C PRO A 422 -0.36 -8.34 -10.42
N HIS A 423 -0.51 -7.02 -10.60
CA HIS A 423 -0.37 -6.03 -9.54
C HIS A 423 -1.72 -5.73 -8.89
N VAL A 424 -2.11 -6.59 -7.96
CA VAL A 424 -3.36 -6.47 -7.18
C VAL A 424 -3.02 -6.30 -5.70
N TYR A 425 -3.57 -5.26 -5.09
CA TYR A 425 -3.30 -4.85 -3.71
C TYR A 425 -4.55 -5.08 -2.85
N PRO A 426 -4.62 -6.18 -2.07
CA PRO A 426 -5.78 -6.49 -1.25
C PRO A 426 -5.82 -5.63 0.01
N SER A 427 -6.98 -5.10 0.36
CA SER A 427 -7.20 -4.39 1.62
C SER A 427 -8.49 -4.79 2.30
N LEU A 428 -8.47 -4.75 3.63
CA LEU A 428 -9.62 -5.01 4.48
C LEU A 428 -9.64 -3.98 5.60
N VAL A 429 -10.71 -3.20 5.65
CA VAL A 429 -10.92 -2.12 6.61
C VAL A 429 -12.23 -2.33 7.34
N VAL A 430 -12.17 -2.23 8.66
CA VAL A 430 -13.32 -2.34 9.57
C VAL A 430 -13.56 -1.03 10.31
N SER A 431 -14.64 -0.97 11.09
CA SER A 431 -15.08 0.23 11.83
C SER A 431 -13.94 0.97 12.53
N GLY A 432 -13.94 2.30 12.40
CA GLY A 432 -12.84 3.15 12.83
C GLY A 432 -11.60 2.97 11.95
N VAL A 433 -11.75 2.77 10.64
CA VAL A 433 -10.64 2.67 9.66
C VAL A 433 -9.52 1.72 10.12
N LYS A 434 -9.87 0.67 10.86
CA LYS A 434 -8.91 -0.30 11.40
C LYS A 434 -8.60 -1.34 10.34
N LEU A 435 -7.33 -1.73 10.26
CA LEU A 435 -6.87 -2.74 9.31
C LEU A 435 -7.05 -4.14 9.88
N GLU A 436 -7.55 -5.06 9.06
CA GLU A 436 -7.55 -6.50 9.36
C GLU A 436 -6.79 -7.29 8.29
N GLN A 437 -6.23 -8.43 8.70
CA GLN A 437 -5.53 -9.34 7.81
C GLN A 437 -6.54 -10.31 7.17
N PRO A 438 -6.58 -10.47 5.83
CA PRO A 438 -7.37 -11.53 5.23
C PRO A 438 -6.87 -12.90 5.72
N ARG A 439 -7.79 -13.81 6.05
CA ARG A 439 -7.43 -15.15 6.52
C ARG A 439 -6.83 -16.01 5.41
N HIS A 440 -7.26 -15.76 4.18
CA HIS A 440 -6.74 -16.43 3.01
C HIS A 440 -6.67 -15.44 1.85
N LEU A 441 -5.55 -15.49 1.15
CA LEU A 441 -5.29 -14.77 -0.10
C LEU A 441 -4.66 -15.76 -1.07
N ASP A 442 -5.26 -15.91 -2.25
CA ASP A 442 -4.77 -16.76 -3.33
C ASP A 442 -4.67 -15.93 -4.61
N ILE A 443 -3.50 -15.98 -5.25
CA ILE A 443 -3.19 -15.28 -6.50
C ILE A 443 -2.79 -16.32 -7.52
N LYS A 444 -3.69 -16.64 -8.45
CA LYS A 444 -3.45 -17.67 -9.46
C LYS A 444 -2.72 -17.08 -10.67
N PRO A 445 -1.86 -17.87 -11.36
CA PRO A 445 -1.25 -17.46 -12.63
C PRO A 445 -2.26 -17.08 -13.72
N THR A 446 -3.51 -17.53 -13.61
CA THR A 446 -4.62 -17.19 -14.51
C THR A 446 -5.14 -15.76 -14.36
N GLY A 447 -4.57 -14.98 -13.43
CA GLY A 447 -5.02 -13.63 -13.06
C GLY A 447 -6.17 -13.63 -12.05
N THR A 448 -6.59 -14.79 -11.55
CA THR A 448 -7.66 -14.87 -10.54
C THR A 448 -7.08 -14.59 -9.17
N VAL A 449 -7.57 -13.53 -8.53
CA VAL A 449 -7.23 -13.17 -7.15
C VAL A 449 -8.45 -13.44 -6.27
N THR A 450 -8.25 -14.17 -5.18
CA THR A 450 -9.29 -14.52 -4.21
C THR A 450 -8.85 -14.11 -2.81
N MET A 451 -9.67 -13.31 -2.14
CA MET A 451 -9.48 -12.90 -0.75
C MET A 451 -10.66 -13.38 0.08
N ALA A 452 -10.37 -14.11 1.16
CA ALA A 452 -11.39 -14.58 2.09
C ALA A 452 -11.07 -14.16 3.52
N HIS A 453 -12.11 -13.84 4.27
CA HIS A 453 -12.00 -13.47 5.66
C HIS A 453 -13.27 -13.85 6.45
N SER A 454 -13.08 -14.19 7.71
CA SER A 454 -14.15 -14.57 8.65
C SER A 454 -13.75 -14.23 10.09
N ASN A 455 -14.73 -14.18 10.99
CA ASN A 455 -14.56 -13.78 12.40
C ASN A 455 -13.99 -12.37 12.57
N MET A 456 -14.54 -11.43 11.82
CA MET A 456 -14.14 -10.02 11.83
C MET A 456 -14.24 -9.39 13.23
N ALA A 457 -13.26 -8.57 13.62
CA ALA A 457 -13.21 -7.95 14.94
C ALA A 457 -14.27 -6.84 15.09
N ALA A 458 -14.51 -6.06 14.03
CA ALA A 458 -15.53 -5.00 13.97
C ALA A 458 -16.35 -5.06 12.67
N GLY A 459 -17.34 -4.17 12.50
CA GLY A 459 -18.14 -4.16 11.28
C GLY A 459 -17.33 -3.78 10.04
N LEU A 460 -17.70 -4.33 8.88
CA LEU A 460 -16.96 -4.16 7.64
C LEU A 460 -17.18 -2.75 7.06
N VAL A 461 -16.12 -1.98 6.83
CA VAL A 461 -16.20 -0.73 6.06
C VAL A 461 -15.97 -1.02 4.58
N THR A 462 -14.86 -1.68 4.26
CA THR A 462 -14.51 -2.06 2.90
C THR A 462 -13.64 -3.31 2.85
N ALA A 463 -13.85 -4.15 1.83
CA ALA A 463 -12.92 -5.17 1.41
C ALA A 463 -12.66 -4.97 -0.08
N CYS A 464 -11.40 -4.81 -0.47
CA CYS A 464 -11.03 -4.38 -1.82
C CYS A 464 -9.88 -5.19 -2.39
N LEU A 465 -9.99 -5.54 -3.67
CA LEU A 465 -8.89 -5.98 -4.52
C LEU A 465 -8.60 -4.86 -5.51
N TYR A 466 -7.52 -4.11 -5.26
CA TYR A 466 -7.16 -2.92 -6.03
C TYR A 466 -6.08 -3.24 -7.06
N GLY A 467 -6.47 -3.41 -8.33
CA GLY A 467 -5.58 -3.76 -9.43
C GLY A 467 -5.06 -2.53 -10.19
N ARG A 468 -3.75 -2.42 -10.36
CA ARG A 468 -3.10 -1.38 -11.17
C ARG A 468 -2.69 -1.90 -12.54
N MET A 469 -3.21 -1.25 -13.58
CA MET A 469 -2.93 -1.54 -14.98
C MET A 469 -1.80 -0.64 -15.49
N TYR A 470 -0.61 -0.72 -14.89
CA TYR A 470 0.50 0.21 -15.17
C TYR A 470 0.85 0.34 -16.66
N HIS A 471 0.72 -0.74 -17.44
CA HIS A 471 0.99 -0.75 -18.89
C HIS A 471 -0.02 0.08 -19.72
N LEU A 472 -1.14 0.50 -19.13
CA LEU A 472 -2.15 1.35 -19.75
C LEU A 472 -2.06 2.81 -19.28
N ASP A 473 -1.20 3.11 -18.31
CA ASP A 473 -0.92 4.49 -17.94
C ASP A 473 -0.24 5.17 -19.13
N ARG A 474 -0.87 6.21 -19.68
CA ARG A 474 -0.23 7.03 -20.71
C ARG A 474 0.71 8.00 -20.00
N VAL A 475 2.01 7.88 -20.29
CA VAL A 475 3.05 8.82 -19.85
C VAL A 475 2.79 10.19 -20.47
#